data_AF-A0A6H3NIS7-F1
#
_entry.id   AF-A0A6H3NIS7-F1
#
_cell.length_a   1.000
_cell.length_b   1.000
_cell.length_c   1.000
_cell.angle_alpha   90.00
_cell.angle_beta   90.00
_cell.angle_gamma   90.00
#
_symmetry.space_group_name_H-M   'P 1'
#
loop_
_entity.id
_entity.type
_entity.pdbx_description
1 polymer ?
#
loop_
_entity_poly.entity_id
_entity_poly.type
_entity_poly.pdbx_seq_one_letter_code
_entity_poly.pdbx_strand_id
1 'polypeptide(L)'
;MKKTTSILLALLFVAAVFGNCKEDKKDDTPVLALLLYANDQLSGNCATVTRNSTTSYSVSLSTVPKGGCKVNQTKAEAEASFNTQKTNVLAFFTKAGSVCDTSATFTTNYFNTQITNSNNQTDSAFAATVEKTRAFSVGNLVTESALKLKNTDGRTDAQIAAMSPGSLNDLFFSTAITLAGNVSASCATAVKALDQTTADALTSTPPTKLVSSSCTYGSSAAATTKCATLATEF
;
A
#
# COMPACT_ATOMS: atom_id res chain seq x y z
N MET A 1 2.54 15.39 9.41
CA MET A 1 3.86 14.86 9.87
C MET A 1 3.90 14.57 11.38
N LYS A 2 2.89 13.90 11.97
CA LYS A 2 2.84 13.68 13.44
C LYS A 2 2.95 12.22 13.90
N LYS A 3 2.87 11.22 13.01
CA LYS A 3 2.85 9.79 13.41
C LYS A 3 4.20 9.08 13.26
N THR A 4 4.96 9.35 12.20
CA THR A 4 6.32 8.80 12.00
C THR A 4 7.30 9.31 13.04
N THR A 5 7.19 10.59 13.42
CA THR A 5 7.98 11.18 14.51
C THR A 5 7.71 10.47 15.83
N SER A 6 6.46 10.06 16.10
CA SER A 6 6.10 9.43 17.38
C SER A 6 6.61 7.99 17.52
N ILE A 7 6.73 7.24 16.43
CA ILE A 7 7.28 5.87 16.45
C ILE A 7 8.80 5.90 16.59
N LEU A 8 9.48 6.81 15.88
CA LEU A 8 10.92 7.03 16.03
C LEU A 8 11.27 7.57 17.43
N LEU A 9 10.44 8.48 17.99
CA LEU A 9 10.62 8.95 19.36
C LEU A 9 10.39 7.83 20.38
N ALA A 10 9.37 6.99 20.20
CA ALA A 10 9.13 5.83 21.06
C ALA A 10 10.29 4.83 21.00
N LEU A 11 10.83 4.55 19.81
CA LEU A 11 12.02 3.71 19.64
C LEU A 11 13.27 4.32 20.30
N LEU A 12 13.45 5.64 20.22
CA LEU A 12 14.55 6.37 20.86
C LEU A 12 14.41 6.40 22.39
N PHE A 13 13.22 6.63 22.93
CA PHE A 13 12.97 6.60 24.37
C PHE A 13 13.20 5.20 24.95
N VAL A 14 12.74 4.17 24.25
CA VAL A 14 12.93 2.78 24.68
C VAL A 14 14.41 2.37 24.59
N ALA A 15 15.11 2.74 23.51
CA ALA A 15 16.55 2.51 23.38
C ALA A 15 17.38 3.26 24.46
N ALA A 16 16.96 4.47 24.85
CA ALA A 16 17.60 5.24 25.91
C ALA A 16 17.34 4.65 27.31
N VAL A 17 16.15 4.10 27.57
CA VAL A 17 15.81 3.44 28.84
C VAL A 17 16.57 2.11 28.99
N PHE A 18 16.65 1.29 27.93
CA PHE A 18 17.43 0.04 27.94
C PHE A 18 18.95 0.26 27.81
N GLY A 19 19.40 1.40 27.28
CA GLY A 19 20.81 1.80 27.24
C GLY A 19 21.36 2.26 28.60
N ASN A 20 20.52 2.91 29.42
CA ASN A 20 20.90 3.48 30.72
C ASN A 20 20.60 2.58 31.92
N CYS A 21 19.76 1.55 31.79
CA CYS A 21 19.63 0.48 32.78
C CYS A 21 20.62 -0.66 32.46
N LYS A 22 21.93 -0.38 32.55
CA LYS A 22 22.95 -1.44 32.55
C LYS A 22 23.23 -1.86 33.98
N GLU A 23 22.71 -3.02 34.38
CA GLU A 23 23.46 -3.88 35.31
C GLU A 23 24.46 -4.72 34.49
N ASP A 24 25.61 -5.02 35.10
CA ASP A 24 26.86 -5.53 34.50
C ASP A 24 26.80 -6.91 33.81
N LYS A 25 25.62 -7.42 33.46
CA LYS A 25 25.44 -8.65 32.68
C LYS A 25 24.28 -8.48 31.69
N LYS A 26 24.60 -8.10 30.45
CA LYS A 26 23.59 -7.76 29.43
C LYS A 26 23.04 -8.98 28.71
N ASP A 27 21.77 -9.26 28.96
CA ASP A 27 20.90 -9.99 28.05
C ASP A 27 20.28 -8.97 27.06
N ASP A 28 20.83 -8.88 25.85
CA ASP A 28 20.36 -7.97 24.79
C ASP A 28 19.09 -8.51 24.07
N THR A 29 18.50 -9.62 24.55
CA THR A 29 17.30 -10.26 23.98
C THR A 29 16.10 -9.32 23.82
N PRO A 30 15.77 -8.40 24.74
CA PRO A 30 14.63 -7.49 24.57
C PRO A 30 14.82 -6.47 23.43
N VAL A 31 16.05 -5.97 23.24
CA VAL A 31 16.38 -5.04 22.15
C VAL A 31 16.32 -5.76 20.80
N LEU A 32 16.85 -6.99 20.74
CA LEU A 32 16.75 -7.83 19.55
C LEU A 32 15.30 -8.16 19.21
N ALA A 33 14.48 -8.54 20.20
CA ALA A 33 13.06 -8.82 20.00
C ALA A 33 12.29 -7.60 19.48
N LEU A 34 12.59 -6.39 20.00
CA LEU A 34 11.98 -5.15 19.51
C LEU A 34 12.40 -4.83 18.06
N LEU A 35 13.68 -5.02 17.72
CA LEU A 35 14.17 -4.82 16.36
C LEU A 35 13.55 -5.83 15.39
N LEU A 36 13.41 -7.09 15.80
CA LEU A 36 12.74 -8.13 15.02
C LEU A 36 11.26 -7.80 14.83
N TYR A 37 10.57 -7.34 15.87
CA TYR A 37 9.19 -6.88 15.76
C TYR A 37 9.05 -5.67 14.82
N ALA A 38 9.90 -4.66 14.98
CA ALA A 38 9.89 -3.49 14.09
C ALA A 38 10.17 -3.90 12.63
N ASN A 39 11.12 -4.80 12.40
CA ASN A 39 11.41 -5.34 11.07
C ASN A 39 10.21 -6.11 10.52
N ASP A 40 9.60 -7.00 11.31
CA ASP A 40 8.39 -7.73 10.92
C ASP A 40 7.26 -6.77 10.50
N GLN A 41 7.00 -5.72 11.30
CA GLN A 41 5.95 -4.74 11.03
C GLN A 41 6.24 -3.85 9.81
N LEU A 42 7.51 -3.57 9.51
CA LEU A 42 7.95 -2.80 8.33
C LEU A 42 8.12 -3.66 7.08
N SER A 43 8.08 -4.98 7.22
CA SER A 43 8.13 -5.95 6.14
C SER A 43 6.72 -6.34 5.65
N GLY A 44 6.68 -7.22 4.65
CA GLY A 44 5.44 -7.81 4.14
C GLY A 44 4.62 -6.89 3.24
N ASN A 45 3.44 -7.38 2.90
CA ASN A 45 2.50 -6.75 1.99
C ASN A 45 1.09 -6.86 2.58
N CYS A 46 0.13 -6.13 2.02
CA CYS A 46 -1.24 -6.12 2.51
C CYS A 46 -2.22 -6.60 1.45
N ALA A 47 -3.13 -7.47 1.88
CA ALA A 47 -4.32 -7.85 1.15
C ALA A 47 -5.56 -7.28 1.84
N THR A 48 -6.32 -6.46 1.14
CA THR A 48 -7.62 -5.97 1.59
C THR A 48 -8.72 -6.70 0.82
N VAL A 49 -9.57 -7.41 1.54
CA VAL A 49 -10.67 -8.20 1.01
C VAL A 49 -11.96 -7.46 1.28
N THR A 50 -12.77 -7.27 0.24
CA THR A 50 -14.11 -6.69 0.33
C THR A 50 -15.13 -7.70 -0.16
N ARG A 51 -16.09 -8.02 0.70
CA ARG A 51 -17.26 -8.83 0.35
C ARG A 51 -18.26 -7.98 -0.43
N ASN A 52 -18.41 -8.24 -1.72
CA ASN A 52 -19.35 -7.53 -2.60
C ASN A 52 -20.77 -8.11 -2.46
N SER A 53 -20.89 -9.43 -2.34
CA SER A 53 -22.13 -10.16 -2.10
C SER A 53 -21.86 -11.40 -1.24
N THR A 54 -22.89 -12.20 -0.95
CA THR A 54 -22.75 -13.47 -0.24
C THR A 54 -21.85 -14.48 -0.94
N THR A 55 -21.63 -14.32 -2.25
CA THR A 55 -20.86 -15.26 -3.08
C THR A 55 -19.78 -14.59 -3.90
N SER A 56 -19.45 -13.32 -3.64
CA SER A 56 -18.46 -12.57 -4.42
C SER A 56 -17.60 -11.66 -3.54
N TYR A 57 -16.29 -11.74 -3.76
CA TYR A 57 -15.28 -11.01 -3.03
C TYR A 57 -14.28 -10.38 -4.00
N SER A 58 -13.86 -9.16 -3.69
CA SER A 58 -12.75 -8.48 -4.35
C SER A 58 -11.58 -8.40 -3.39
N VAL A 59 -10.37 -8.64 -3.88
CA VAL A 59 -9.13 -8.51 -3.11
C VAL A 59 -8.25 -7.47 -3.78
N SER A 60 -7.78 -6.51 -3.01
CA SER A 60 -6.75 -5.55 -3.39
C SER A 60 -5.47 -5.94 -2.69
N LEU A 61 -4.40 -6.17 -3.44
CA LEU A 61 -3.07 -6.47 -2.92
C LEU A 61 -2.18 -5.23 -3.10
N SER A 62 -1.34 -4.93 -2.11
CA SER A 62 -0.44 -3.77 -2.16
C SER A 62 0.82 -3.98 -1.32
N THR A 63 1.88 -3.22 -1.62
CA THR A 63 3.15 -3.22 -0.86
C THR A 63 3.07 -2.45 0.47
N VAL A 64 1.88 -2.37 1.08
CA VAL A 64 1.71 -1.80 2.42
C VAL A 64 2.26 -2.80 3.45
N PRO A 65 3.23 -2.40 4.30
CA PRO A 65 3.78 -3.27 5.33
C PRO A 65 2.75 -3.79 6.32
N LYS A 66 3.07 -4.89 7.02
CA LYS A 66 2.17 -5.53 7.99
C LYS A 66 1.58 -4.56 9.00
N GLY A 67 2.39 -3.67 9.57
CA GLY A 67 1.93 -2.68 10.57
C GLY A 67 0.97 -1.62 10.02
N GLY A 68 0.93 -1.44 8.69
CA GLY A 68 -0.04 -0.59 7.99
C GLY A 68 -1.24 -1.36 7.44
N CYS A 69 -1.21 -2.69 7.44
CA CYS A 69 -2.24 -3.52 6.84
C CYS A 69 -3.45 -3.67 7.75
N LYS A 70 -4.37 -2.71 7.66
CA LYS A 70 -5.60 -2.71 8.45
C LYS A 70 -6.78 -2.08 7.72
N VAL A 71 -7.98 -2.48 8.15
CA VAL A 71 -9.23 -1.79 7.78
C VAL A 71 -9.40 -0.60 8.72
N ASN A 72 -9.70 0.58 8.15
CA ASN A 72 -10.05 1.76 8.92
C ASN A 72 -11.36 1.50 9.66
N GLN A 73 -11.34 1.49 10.99
CA GLN A 73 -12.49 1.18 11.84
C GLN A 73 -13.36 2.41 12.09
N THR A 74 -12.80 3.61 11.87
CA THR A 74 -13.51 4.88 12.05
C THR A 74 -13.30 5.81 10.85
N LYS A 75 -14.21 6.77 10.68
CA LYS A 75 -14.08 7.84 9.68
C LYS A 75 -12.80 8.65 9.85
N ALA A 76 -12.40 8.92 11.10
CA ALA A 76 -11.15 9.63 11.40
C ALA A 76 -9.90 8.83 10.97
N GLU A 77 -9.91 7.50 11.10
CA GLU A 77 -8.85 6.66 10.56
C GLU A 77 -8.83 6.65 9.03
N ALA A 78 -10.00 6.60 8.39
CA ALA A 78 -10.11 6.68 6.94
C ALA A 78 -9.57 8.01 6.40
N GLU A 79 -9.96 9.13 7.01
CA GLU A 79 -9.43 10.45 6.70
C GLU A 79 -7.91 10.51 6.88
N ALA A 80 -7.38 9.99 7.99
CA ALA A 80 -5.94 9.96 8.22
C ALA A 80 -5.19 9.12 7.16
N SER A 81 -5.77 8.01 6.71
CA SER A 81 -5.21 7.18 5.65
C SER A 81 -5.19 7.93 4.30
N PHE A 82 -6.31 8.54 3.90
CA PHE A 82 -6.37 9.35 2.69
C PHE A 82 -5.42 10.54 2.74
N ASN A 83 -5.33 11.24 3.86
CA ASN A 83 -4.38 12.33 4.02
C ASN A 83 -2.92 11.86 3.95
N THR A 84 -2.61 10.66 4.47
CA THR A 84 -1.27 10.07 4.36
C THR A 84 -0.92 9.79 2.89
N GLN A 85 -1.84 9.16 2.14
CA GLN A 85 -1.65 8.92 0.71
C GLN A 85 -1.50 10.25 -0.05
N LYS A 86 -2.40 11.20 0.18
CA LYS A 86 -2.38 12.54 -0.41
C LYS A 86 -1.03 13.23 -0.19
N THR A 87 -0.56 13.32 1.05
CA THR A 87 0.71 13.99 1.37
C THR A 87 1.91 13.32 0.68
N ASN A 88 1.99 11.99 0.69
CA ASN A 88 3.13 11.30 0.07
C ASN A 88 3.11 11.40 -1.46
N VAL A 89 1.94 11.36 -2.09
CA VAL A 89 1.81 11.55 -3.54
C VAL A 89 2.14 12.99 -3.95
N LEU A 90 1.58 13.98 -3.24
CA LEU A 90 1.85 15.40 -3.53
C LEU A 90 3.33 15.76 -3.39
N ALA A 91 4.07 15.08 -2.50
CA ALA A 91 5.51 15.29 -2.35
C ALA A 91 6.30 15.00 -3.65
N PHE A 92 5.84 14.07 -4.50
CA PHE A 92 6.46 13.83 -5.81
C PHE A 92 6.19 14.98 -6.78
N PHE A 93 4.98 15.54 -6.80
CA PHE A 93 4.67 16.70 -7.65
C PHE A 93 5.44 17.93 -7.22
N THR A 94 5.56 18.18 -5.91
CA THR A 94 6.40 19.26 -5.38
C THR A 94 7.85 19.11 -5.83
N LYS A 95 8.40 17.89 -5.83
CA LYS A 95 9.76 17.62 -6.32
C LYS A 95 9.89 17.76 -7.84
N ALA A 96 8.87 17.38 -8.61
CA ALA A 96 8.85 17.49 -10.06
C ALA A 96 8.67 18.94 -10.57
N GLY A 97 8.24 19.86 -9.70
CA GLY A 97 8.17 21.29 -9.98
C GLY A 97 6.86 21.74 -10.64
N SER A 98 6.85 22.99 -11.11
CA SER A 98 5.62 23.69 -11.56
C SER A 98 4.91 23.05 -12.75
N VAL A 99 5.61 22.24 -13.55
CA VAL A 99 4.99 21.41 -14.61
C VAL A 99 3.90 20.47 -14.05
N CYS A 100 3.92 20.20 -12.74
CA CYS A 100 2.97 19.35 -12.05
C CYS A 100 1.89 20.09 -11.25
N ASP A 101 1.80 21.42 -11.30
CA ASP A 101 0.85 22.19 -10.48
C ASP A 101 -0.61 21.75 -10.72
N THR A 102 -1.03 21.58 -11.98
CA THR A 102 -2.37 21.10 -12.30
C THR A 102 -2.63 19.68 -11.78
N SER A 103 -1.63 18.80 -11.84
CA SER A 103 -1.74 17.42 -11.33
C SER A 103 -1.82 17.40 -9.80
N ALA A 104 -1.13 18.32 -9.13
CA ALA A 104 -1.20 18.50 -7.69
C ALA A 104 -2.58 19.00 -7.24
N THR A 105 -3.17 19.98 -7.95
CA THR A 105 -4.55 20.42 -7.70
C THR A 105 -5.56 19.29 -7.92
N PHE A 106 -5.46 18.58 -9.04
CA PHE A 106 -6.31 17.43 -9.33
C PHE A 106 -6.24 16.37 -8.23
N THR A 107 -5.02 16.00 -7.82
CA THR A 107 -4.79 14.97 -6.79
C THR A 107 -5.32 15.42 -5.43
N THR A 108 -5.13 16.69 -5.08
CA THR A 108 -5.70 17.26 -3.85
C THR A 108 -7.22 17.13 -3.84
N ASN A 109 -7.87 17.49 -4.94
CA ASN A 109 -9.33 17.38 -5.08
C ASN A 109 -9.78 15.93 -5.02
N TYR A 110 -9.11 15.02 -5.74
CA TYR A 110 -9.41 13.59 -5.72
C TYR A 110 -9.45 13.02 -4.29
N PHE A 111 -8.40 13.23 -3.50
CA PHE A 111 -8.37 12.73 -2.12
C PHE A 111 -9.33 13.46 -1.19
N ASN A 112 -9.52 14.78 -1.36
CA ASN A 112 -10.51 15.52 -0.57
C ASN A 112 -11.92 15.03 -0.84
N THR A 113 -12.27 14.71 -2.09
CA THR A 113 -13.55 14.09 -2.44
C THR A 113 -13.72 12.74 -1.73
N GLN A 114 -12.69 11.90 -1.67
CA GLN A 114 -12.79 10.62 -0.94
C GLN A 114 -12.98 10.81 0.58
N ILE A 115 -12.29 11.80 1.16
CA ILE A 115 -12.48 12.18 2.57
C ILE A 115 -13.91 12.64 2.82
N THR A 116 -14.41 13.57 1.99
CA THR A 116 -15.79 14.06 2.08
C THR A 116 -16.80 12.93 1.92
N ASN A 117 -16.60 12.02 0.95
CA ASN A 117 -17.48 10.87 0.75
C ASN A 117 -17.50 9.96 1.99
N SER A 118 -16.35 9.70 2.61
CA SER A 118 -16.27 8.92 3.86
C SER A 118 -16.98 9.62 5.03
N ASN A 119 -16.78 10.93 5.18
CA ASN A 119 -17.35 11.71 6.28
C ASN A 119 -18.86 11.91 6.15
N ASN A 120 -19.38 11.97 4.92
CA ASN A 120 -20.81 12.11 4.63
C ASN A 120 -21.60 10.80 4.76
N GLN A 121 -20.95 9.65 4.90
CA GLN A 121 -21.67 8.40 5.20
C GLN A 121 -22.33 8.49 6.58
N THR A 122 -23.49 7.85 6.76
CA THR A 122 -24.01 7.62 8.12
C THR A 122 -23.08 6.65 8.86
N ASP A 123 -23.09 6.68 10.19
CA ASP A 123 -22.27 5.76 10.98
C ASP A 123 -22.63 4.29 10.72
N SER A 124 -23.92 4.01 10.48
CA SER A 124 -24.40 2.67 10.10
C SER A 124 -23.88 2.23 8.73
N ALA A 125 -23.83 3.12 7.74
CA ALA A 125 -23.29 2.82 6.41
C ALA A 125 -21.76 2.59 6.45
N PHE A 126 -21.06 3.39 7.26
CA PHE A 126 -19.62 3.21 7.46
C PHE A 126 -19.33 1.88 8.16
N ALA A 127 -20.04 1.57 9.25
CA ALA A 127 -19.91 0.29 9.97
C ALA A 127 -20.22 -0.91 9.06
N ALA A 128 -21.23 -0.83 8.18
CA ALA A 128 -21.52 -1.87 7.20
C ALA A 128 -20.39 -2.06 6.18
N THR A 129 -19.67 -1.00 5.82
CA THR A 129 -18.50 -1.08 4.93
C THR A 129 -17.32 -1.78 5.62
N VAL A 130 -17.08 -1.43 6.90
CA VAL A 130 -16.06 -2.07 7.73
C VAL A 130 -16.37 -3.56 7.94
N GLU A 131 -17.63 -3.89 8.23
CA GLU A 131 -18.08 -5.27 8.45
C GLU A 131 -17.81 -6.18 7.24
N LYS A 132 -17.95 -5.63 6.02
CA LYS A 132 -17.67 -6.34 4.75
C LYS A 132 -16.19 -6.37 4.36
N THR A 133 -15.32 -5.68 5.07
CA THR A 133 -13.91 -5.54 4.70
C THR A 133 -13.00 -6.22 5.73
N ARG A 134 -11.97 -6.92 5.26
CA ARG A 134 -10.92 -7.52 6.09
C ARG A 134 -9.55 -7.21 5.48
N ALA A 135 -8.52 -7.18 6.32
CA ALA A 135 -7.15 -6.95 5.87
C ALA A 135 -6.24 -8.05 6.44
N PHE A 136 -5.39 -8.61 5.58
CA PHE A 136 -4.48 -9.71 5.90
C PHE A 136 -3.07 -9.35 5.45
N SER A 137 -2.10 -9.65 6.31
CA SER A 137 -0.69 -9.54 5.93
C SER A 137 -0.32 -10.71 5.02
N VAL A 138 0.28 -10.41 3.87
CA VAL A 138 0.77 -11.43 2.94
C VAL A 138 2.28 -11.34 2.80
N GLY A 139 2.93 -12.50 2.65
CA GLY A 139 4.39 -12.58 2.61
C GLY A 139 4.97 -11.88 1.37
N ASN A 140 4.52 -12.27 0.17
CA ASN A 140 5.04 -11.76 -1.08
C ASN A 140 3.91 -11.42 -2.07
N LEU A 141 3.86 -10.16 -2.48
CA LEU A 141 2.84 -9.63 -3.41
C LEU A 141 2.87 -10.31 -4.80
N VAL A 142 4.06 -10.62 -5.32
CA VAL A 142 4.22 -11.26 -6.63
C VAL A 142 3.68 -12.69 -6.58
N THR A 143 4.02 -13.43 -5.51
CA THR A 143 3.49 -14.78 -5.29
C THR A 143 1.96 -14.76 -5.22
N GLU A 144 1.37 -13.86 -4.43
CA GLU A 144 -0.09 -13.75 -4.37
C GLU A 144 -0.73 -13.40 -5.71
N SER A 145 -0.04 -12.59 -6.51
CA SER A 145 -0.53 -12.15 -7.81
C SER A 145 -0.29 -13.16 -8.94
N ALA A 146 0.46 -14.24 -8.70
CA ALA A 146 0.99 -15.11 -9.74
C ALA A 146 -0.08 -15.69 -10.67
N LEU A 147 -1.22 -16.14 -10.11
CA LEU A 147 -2.31 -16.68 -10.92
C LEU A 147 -2.96 -15.62 -11.83
N LYS A 148 -3.15 -14.40 -11.33
CA LYS A 148 -3.61 -13.28 -12.18
C LYS A 148 -2.58 -12.92 -13.24
N LEU A 149 -1.32 -12.75 -12.84
CA LEU A 149 -0.23 -12.42 -13.76
C LEU A 149 -0.16 -13.44 -14.91
N LYS A 150 -0.32 -14.72 -14.60
CA LYS A 150 -0.33 -15.81 -15.58
C LYS A 150 -1.59 -15.82 -16.45
N ASN A 151 -2.76 -15.84 -15.83
CA ASN A 151 -4.03 -16.13 -16.52
C ASN A 151 -4.67 -14.90 -17.17
N THR A 152 -4.37 -13.70 -16.67
CA THR A 152 -4.96 -12.44 -17.14
C THR A 152 -3.94 -11.60 -17.89
N ASP A 153 -2.73 -11.47 -17.33
CA ASP A 153 -1.70 -10.58 -17.90
C ASP A 153 -0.73 -11.32 -18.85
N GLY A 154 -0.98 -12.63 -19.11
CA GLY A 154 -0.25 -13.44 -20.06
C GLY A 154 1.23 -13.68 -19.72
N ARG A 155 1.61 -13.58 -18.43
CA ARG A 155 3.01 -13.72 -18.01
C ARG A 155 3.45 -15.18 -17.97
N THR A 156 4.67 -15.41 -18.44
CA THR A 156 5.38 -16.68 -18.26
C THR A 156 5.86 -16.84 -16.82
N ASP A 157 6.06 -18.08 -16.37
CA ASP A 157 6.58 -18.36 -15.03
C ASP A 157 7.97 -17.73 -14.81
N ALA A 158 8.80 -17.66 -15.86
CA ALA A 158 10.10 -16.97 -15.81
C ALA A 158 9.96 -15.45 -15.60
N GLN A 159 9.00 -14.81 -16.26
CA GLN A 159 8.73 -13.37 -16.06
C GLN A 159 8.17 -13.08 -14.67
N ILE A 160 7.34 -13.96 -14.11
CA ILE A 160 6.81 -13.83 -12.74
C ILE A 160 7.96 -14.03 -11.74
N ALA A 161 8.82 -15.03 -11.94
CA ALA A 161 9.96 -15.29 -11.06
C ALA A 161 11.01 -14.14 -11.08
N ALA A 162 11.15 -13.45 -12.20
CA ALA A 162 12.02 -12.27 -12.32
C ALA A 162 11.40 -10.98 -11.75
N MET A 163 10.11 -11.00 -11.40
CA MET A 163 9.42 -9.84 -10.84
C MET A 163 9.69 -9.70 -9.34
N SER A 164 9.83 -8.46 -8.88
CA SER A 164 10.04 -8.13 -7.47
C SER A 164 8.87 -7.34 -6.88
N PRO A 165 8.52 -7.53 -5.59
CA PRO A 165 7.62 -6.60 -4.91
C PRO A 165 8.32 -5.24 -4.74
N GLY A 166 7.57 -4.17 -4.93
CA GLY A 166 8.05 -2.81 -4.66
C GLY A 166 8.01 -2.45 -3.17
N SER A 167 8.50 -1.25 -2.86
CA SER A 167 8.36 -0.65 -1.53
C SER A 167 7.03 0.11 -1.38
N LEU A 168 6.72 0.56 -0.16
CA LEU A 168 5.61 1.51 0.07
C LEU A 168 5.85 2.84 -0.66
N ASN A 169 7.10 3.30 -0.76
CA ASN A 169 7.43 4.50 -1.52
C ASN A 169 7.20 4.27 -3.03
N ASP A 170 7.48 3.08 -3.53
CA ASP A 170 7.23 2.72 -4.93
C ASP A 170 5.72 2.72 -5.23
N LEU A 171 4.88 2.32 -4.26
CA LEU A 171 3.42 2.43 -4.38
C LEU A 171 2.97 3.90 -4.51
N PHE A 172 3.49 4.79 -3.66
CA PHE A 172 3.19 6.22 -3.77
C PHE A 172 3.72 6.83 -5.06
N PHE A 173 4.91 6.42 -5.49
CA PHE A 173 5.52 6.87 -6.74
C PHE A 173 4.71 6.41 -7.96
N SER A 174 4.33 5.14 -8.01
CA SER A 174 3.43 4.60 -9.03
C SER A 174 2.09 5.34 -9.05
N THR A 175 1.53 5.65 -7.89
CA THR A 175 0.28 6.41 -7.77
C THR A 175 0.45 7.83 -8.32
N ALA A 176 1.57 8.48 -8.01
CA ALA A 176 1.90 9.81 -8.54
C ALA A 176 2.03 9.80 -10.07
N ILE A 177 2.73 8.81 -10.65
CA ILE A 177 2.86 8.65 -12.10
C ILE A 177 1.47 8.50 -12.75
N THR A 178 0.61 7.64 -12.20
CA THR A 178 -0.74 7.40 -12.74
C THR A 178 -1.61 8.65 -12.67
N LEU A 179 -1.66 9.32 -11.51
CA LEU A 179 -2.49 10.53 -11.34
C LEU A 179 -1.97 11.70 -12.18
N ALA A 180 -0.65 11.85 -12.33
CA ALA A 180 -0.09 12.81 -13.28
C ALA A 180 -0.48 12.47 -14.72
N GLY A 181 -0.37 11.20 -15.12
CA GLY A 181 -0.70 10.76 -16.48
C GLY A 181 -2.17 11.00 -16.88
N ASN A 182 -3.09 11.00 -15.92
CA ASN A 182 -4.51 11.31 -16.14
C ASN A 182 -4.77 12.78 -16.50
N VAL A 183 -3.83 13.68 -16.19
CA VAL A 183 -4.01 15.13 -16.31
C VAL A 183 -3.00 15.76 -17.26
N SER A 184 -1.73 15.38 -17.14
CA SER A 184 -0.61 15.99 -17.85
C SER A 184 0.50 14.96 -18.10
N ALA A 185 0.71 14.62 -19.38
CA ALA A 185 1.81 13.76 -19.80
C ALA A 185 3.18 14.37 -19.45
N SER A 186 3.33 15.70 -19.48
CA SER A 186 4.59 16.37 -19.11
C SER A 186 4.89 16.25 -17.62
N CYS A 187 3.86 16.35 -16.76
CA CYS A 187 4.03 16.07 -15.34
C CYS A 187 4.38 14.59 -15.10
N ALA A 188 3.73 13.65 -15.79
CA ALA A 188 4.05 12.23 -15.66
C ALA A 188 5.53 11.95 -16.02
N THR A 189 6.03 12.54 -17.11
CA THR A 189 7.45 12.47 -17.49
C THR A 189 8.35 13.09 -16.44
N ALA A 190 8.00 14.26 -15.90
CA ALA A 190 8.78 14.92 -14.85
C ALA A 190 8.84 14.11 -13.55
N VAL A 191 7.73 13.47 -13.17
CA VAL A 191 7.69 12.56 -12.01
C VAL A 191 8.55 11.33 -12.28
N LYS A 192 8.43 10.68 -13.45
CA LYS A 192 9.27 9.52 -13.81
C LYS A 192 10.77 9.88 -13.75
N ALA A 193 11.15 11.07 -14.20
CA ALA A 193 12.52 11.55 -14.18
C ALA A 193 13.12 11.73 -12.75
N LEU A 194 12.29 11.77 -11.69
CA LEU A 194 12.79 11.80 -10.31
C LEU A 194 13.49 10.49 -9.91
N ASP A 195 13.07 9.37 -10.50
CA ASP A 195 13.68 8.04 -10.33
C ASP A 195 13.34 7.17 -11.56
N GLN A 196 14.10 7.38 -12.63
CA GLN A 196 13.85 6.73 -13.92
C GLN A 196 13.94 5.21 -13.81
N THR A 197 14.91 4.69 -13.05
CA THR A 197 15.12 3.24 -12.86
C THR A 197 13.88 2.60 -12.22
N THR A 198 13.34 3.19 -11.16
CA THR A 198 12.12 2.68 -10.53
C THR A 198 10.90 2.88 -11.43
N ALA A 199 10.81 4.01 -12.14
CA ALA A 199 9.71 4.27 -13.08
C ALA A 199 9.67 3.23 -14.22
N ASP A 200 10.83 2.87 -14.77
CA ASP A 200 10.95 1.83 -15.80
C ASP A 200 10.56 0.46 -15.24
N ALA A 201 11.03 0.12 -14.04
CA ALA A 201 10.65 -1.15 -13.40
C ALA A 201 9.13 -1.27 -13.15
N LEU A 202 8.46 -0.17 -12.81
CA LEU A 202 7.02 -0.11 -12.54
C LEU A 202 6.15 0.02 -13.79
N THR A 203 6.65 0.65 -14.85
CA THR A 203 5.82 1.05 -16.01
C THR A 203 6.26 0.47 -17.35
N SER A 204 7.37 -0.27 -17.40
CA SER A 204 7.76 -1.04 -18.59
C SER A 204 6.68 -2.04 -19.00
N THR A 205 6.76 -2.57 -20.21
CA THR A 205 5.84 -3.61 -20.68
C THR A 205 6.67 -4.80 -21.12
N PRO A 206 6.75 -5.88 -20.32
CA PRO A 206 6.14 -6.08 -18.98
C PRO A 206 6.81 -5.33 -17.81
N PRO A 207 6.09 -4.82 -16.76
CA PRO A 207 6.75 -4.38 -15.54
C PRO A 207 7.51 -5.50 -14.87
N THR A 208 8.63 -5.15 -14.23
CA THR A 208 9.51 -6.03 -13.44
C THR A 208 9.37 -5.81 -11.94
N LYS A 209 8.64 -4.77 -11.54
CA LYS A 209 8.32 -4.46 -10.15
C LYS A 209 6.81 -4.31 -9.97
N LEU A 210 6.26 -4.92 -8.92
CA LEU A 210 4.83 -4.92 -8.60
C LEU A 210 4.58 -4.19 -7.28
N VAL A 211 3.72 -3.17 -7.28
CA VAL A 211 3.34 -2.42 -6.07
C VAL A 211 1.90 -2.64 -5.65
N SER A 212 1.06 -3.06 -6.59
CA SER A 212 -0.32 -3.40 -6.34
C SER A 212 -0.81 -4.42 -7.35
N SER A 213 -1.83 -5.17 -6.96
CA SER A 213 -2.56 -6.10 -7.81
C SER A 213 -3.97 -6.23 -7.25
N SER A 214 -4.82 -6.97 -7.95
CA SER A 214 -6.18 -7.24 -7.48
C SER A 214 -6.64 -8.59 -7.94
N CYS A 215 -7.44 -9.26 -7.14
CA CYS A 215 -8.02 -10.56 -7.47
C CYS A 215 -9.52 -10.52 -7.19
N THR A 216 -10.25 -11.48 -7.74
CA THR A 216 -11.67 -11.68 -7.44
C THR A 216 -11.97 -13.15 -7.17
N TYR A 217 -12.90 -13.39 -6.26
CA TYR A 217 -13.35 -14.72 -5.86
C TYR A 217 -14.88 -14.78 -5.87
N GLY A 218 -15.41 -15.98 -6.07
CA GLY A 218 -16.85 -16.23 -6.06
C GLY A 218 -17.34 -17.18 -7.14
N SER A 219 -18.65 -17.41 -7.15
CA SER A 219 -19.35 -18.20 -8.18
C SER A 219 -19.89 -17.36 -9.34
N SER A 220 -19.71 -16.04 -9.33
CA SER A 220 -20.07 -15.18 -10.47
C SER A 220 -19.03 -15.31 -11.59
N ALA A 221 -19.46 -15.12 -12.85
CA ALA A 221 -18.64 -15.26 -14.05
C ALA A 221 -17.35 -14.40 -14.08
N ALA A 222 -17.22 -13.43 -13.18
CA ALA A 222 -16.04 -12.55 -13.06
C ALA A 222 -14.89 -13.14 -12.21
N ALA A 223 -15.08 -14.28 -11.53
CA ALA A 223 -14.08 -14.88 -10.62
C ALA A 223 -12.96 -15.67 -11.33
N THR A 224 -12.44 -15.15 -12.45
CA THR A 224 -11.33 -15.75 -13.22
C THR A 224 -9.95 -15.26 -12.75
N THR A 225 -9.90 -14.25 -11.88
CA THR A 225 -8.68 -13.58 -11.43
C THR A 225 -8.36 -13.91 -9.97
N LYS A 226 -8.16 -15.18 -9.63
CA LYS A 226 -7.86 -15.61 -8.24
C LYS A 226 -6.43 -15.21 -7.81
N CYS A 227 -6.21 -14.92 -6.53
CA CYS A 227 -4.84 -14.86 -5.98
C CYS A 227 -4.34 -16.27 -5.69
N ALA A 228 -3.03 -16.43 -5.55
CA ALA A 228 -2.40 -17.73 -5.41
C ALA A 228 -2.72 -18.43 -4.07
N THR A 229 -2.61 -17.74 -2.92
CA THR A 229 -2.77 -18.40 -1.62
C THR A 229 -4.01 -17.95 -0.86
N LEU A 230 -4.43 -16.69 -0.99
CA LEU A 230 -5.65 -16.17 -0.34
C LEU A 230 -6.95 -16.89 -0.79
N ALA A 231 -6.90 -17.71 -1.85
CA ALA A 231 -8.04 -18.45 -2.35
C ALA A 231 -8.68 -19.41 -1.32
N THR A 232 -7.96 -19.77 -0.26
CA THR A 232 -8.44 -20.68 0.79
C THR A 232 -9.10 -19.99 1.98
N GLU A 233 -9.10 -18.66 2.02
CA GLU A 233 -9.60 -17.89 3.17
C GLU A 233 -11.06 -17.42 3.02
N PHE A 234 -11.74 -17.76 1.90
CA PHE A 234 -13.08 -17.25 1.54
C PHE A 234 -14.11 -18.34 1.23
#